data_AF-A0A6A5EW57-F1
#
_entry.id   AF-A0A6A5EW57-F1
#
_cell.length_a   1.000
_cell.length_b   1.000
_cell.length_c   1.000
_cell.angle_alpha   90.00
_cell.angle_beta   90.00
_cell.angle_gamma   90.00
#
_symmetry.space_group_name_H-M   'P 1'
#
loop_
_entity.id
_entity.type
_entity.pdbx_description
1 polymer ?
#
loop_
_entity_poly.entity_id
_entity_poly.type
_entity_poly.pdbx_seq_one_letter_code
_entity_poly.pdbx_strand_id
1 'polypeptide(L)'
;MVVSNQPPSSRVLDEREQMIMSGGYIRRVTNDAREDEMEENLTHVGSIIGNLKSMALDMGNEIDTQNVQIERIQGKAILNVSRIDAANQKANNLMKR
;
A
#
# COMPACT_ATOMS: atom_id res chain seq x y z
N MET A 1 -11.53 -21.32 18.14
CA MET A 1 -11.04 -20.00 17.70
C MET A 1 -9.66 -19.82 18.30
N VAL A 2 -8.62 -20.00 17.49
CA VAL A 2 -7.22 -19.92 17.94
C VAL A 2 -6.90 -18.47 18.27
N VAL A 3 -6.83 -18.15 19.56
CA VAL A 3 -6.32 -16.87 20.05
C VAL A 3 -4.79 -16.94 19.92
N SER A 4 -4.27 -16.42 18.82
CA SER A 4 -2.82 -16.27 18.63
C SER A 4 -2.36 -15.05 19.43
N ASN A 5 -1.52 -15.31 20.42
CA ASN A 5 -0.72 -14.33 21.16
C ASN A 5 0.26 -13.61 20.21
N GLN A 6 -0.21 -12.62 19.46
CA GLN A 6 0.66 -11.74 18.71
C GLN A 6 1.00 -10.51 19.59
N PRO A 7 2.27 -10.30 19.95
CA PRO A 7 2.64 -9.09 20.68
C PRO A 7 2.33 -7.87 19.82
N PRO A 8 1.87 -6.75 20.42
CA PRO A 8 1.67 -5.53 19.66
C PRO A 8 3.00 -5.18 19.01
N SER A 9 2.99 -5.06 17.68
CA SER A 9 4.12 -4.54 16.92
C SER A 9 4.53 -3.24 17.61
N SER A 10 5.70 -3.28 18.26
CA SER A 10 6.38 -2.09 18.74
C SER A 10 6.76 -1.32 17.48
N ARG A 11 5.78 -0.56 16.96
CA ARG A 11 6.07 0.56 16.08
C ARG A 11 6.92 1.45 16.96
N VAL A 12 8.22 1.38 16.74
CA VAL A 12 9.17 2.38 17.19
C VAL A 12 8.62 3.67 16.59
N LEU A 13 7.81 4.39 17.36
CA LEU A 13 7.41 5.75 16.99
C LEU A 13 8.74 6.47 16.86
N ASP A 14 9.11 6.81 15.63
CA ASP A 14 10.32 7.54 15.34
C ASP A 14 10.32 8.79 16.23
N GLU A 15 11.23 8.86 17.19
CA GLU A 15 11.40 9.97 18.16
C GLU A 15 11.50 11.34 17.45
N ARG A 16 11.75 11.32 16.14
CA ARG A 16 11.75 12.50 15.26
C ARG A 16 10.35 13.08 15.01
N GLU A 17 9.28 12.29 14.98
CA GLU A 17 7.92 12.83 14.87
C GLU A 17 7.43 13.44 16.20
N GLN A 18 8.03 13.07 17.34
CA GLN A 18 7.77 13.72 18.63
C GLN A 18 8.42 15.10 18.77
N MET A 19 9.50 15.41 18.03
CA MET A 19 10.17 16.71 18.12
C MET A 19 9.40 17.86 17.47
N ILE A 20 8.40 17.59 16.62
CA ILE A 20 7.54 18.62 16.02
C ILE A 20 6.50 19.16 17.04
N MET A 21 6.32 18.48 18.18
CA MET A 21 5.20 18.72 19.10
C MET A 21 5.50 19.71 20.25
N SER A 22 6.67 20.35 20.29
CA SER A 22 7.00 21.26 21.41
C SER A 22 6.59 22.73 21.17
N GLY A 23 6.29 23.10 19.93
CA GLY A 23 5.65 24.37 19.59
C GLY A 23 4.66 24.10 18.47
N GLY A 24 3.40 24.53 18.66
CA GLY A 24 2.31 24.29 17.70
C GLY A 24 2.67 24.62 16.25
N TYR A 25 1.88 24.09 15.31
CA TYR A 25 2.08 24.24 13.88
C TYR A 25 2.13 25.71 13.42
N ILE A 26 1.50 26.63 14.17
CA ILE A 26 1.56 28.05 13.87
C ILE A 26 2.31 28.86 14.93
N ARG A 27 2.98 29.91 14.46
CA ARG A 27 3.49 30.97 15.32
C ARG A 27 2.42 32.04 15.53
N ARG A 28 1.91 32.13 16.76
CA ARG A 28 0.86 33.08 17.16
C ARG A 28 1.36 34.52 17.13
N VAL A 29 0.52 35.45 16.68
CA VAL A 29 0.78 36.89 16.62
C VAL A 29 -0.30 37.65 17.38
N THR A 30 -1.58 37.38 17.11
CA THR A 30 -2.70 38.10 17.74
C THR A 30 -3.33 37.35 18.91
N ASN A 31 -3.04 36.05 19.07
CA ASN A 31 -3.65 35.15 20.04
C ASN A 31 -5.19 35.19 19.96
N ASP A 32 -5.74 35.16 18.74
CA ASP A 32 -7.18 35.21 18.49
C ASP A 32 -7.75 33.82 18.14
N ALA A 33 -9.08 33.72 18.14
CA ALA A 33 -9.77 32.46 17.87
C ALA A 33 -9.49 31.90 16.46
N ARG A 34 -9.06 32.74 15.50
CA ARG A 34 -8.72 32.27 14.15
C ARG A 34 -7.39 31.53 14.17
N GLU A 35 -6.42 32.02 14.94
CA GLU A 35 -5.16 31.31 15.18
C GLU A 35 -5.39 29.96 15.86
N ASP A 36 -6.31 29.88 16.83
CA ASP A 36 -6.70 28.61 17.45
C ASP A 36 -7.31 27.62 16.44
N GLU A 37 -8.23 28.08 15.59
CA GLU A 37 -8.84 27.25 14.54
C GLU A 37 -7.80 26.77 13.51
N MET A 38 -6.83 27.61 13.15
CA MET A 38 -5.73 27.22 12.26
C MET A 38 -4.85 26.13 12.88
N GLU A 39 -4.53 26.23 14.17
CA GLU A 39 -3.77 25.20 14.90
C GLU A 39 -4.52 23.86 14.96
N GLU A 40 -5.83 23.89 15.23
CA GLU A 40 -6.68 22.70 15.23
C GLU A 40 -6.74 22.06 13.83
N ASN A 41 -6.99 22.87 12.81
CA ASN A 41 -7.03 22.40 11.43
C ASN A 41 -5.70 21.77 10.99
N LEU A 42 -4.56 22.38 11.33
CA LEU A 42 -3.24 21.83 10.99
C LEU A 42 -2.92 20.56 11.77
N THR A 43 -3.41 20.43 13.01
CA THR A 43 -3.32 19.19 13.77
C THR A 43 -4.10 18.07 13.07
N HIS A 44 -5.32 18.34 12.61
CA HIS A 44 -6.11 17.38 11.82
C HIS A 44 -5.42 17.01 10.50
N VAL A 45 -4.86 18.01 9.79
CA VAL A 45 -4.08 17.78 8.57
C VAL A 45 -2.87 16.87 8.84
N GLY A 46 -2.16 17.07 9.95
CA GLY A 46 -1.06 16.19 10.37
C GLY A 46 -1.48 14.74 10.51
N SER A 47 -2.64 14.48 11.15
CA SER A 47 -3.21 13.15 11.26
C SER A 47 -3.58 12.55 9.89
N ILE A 48 -4.23 13.34 9.02
CA ILE A 48 -4.58 12.91 7.67
C ILE A 48 -3.34 12.56 6.85
N ILE A 49 -2.26 13.35 6.95
CA ILE A 49 -0.99 13.06 6.28
C ILE A 49 -0.39 11.74 6.79
N GLY A 50 -0.44 11.48 8.10
CA GLY A 50 -0.01 10.19 8.66
C GLY A 50 -0.80 8.99 8.09
N ASN A 51 -2.12 9.16 7.93
CA ASN A 51 -2.97 8.15 7.30
C ASN A 51 -2.64 7.97 5.80
N LEU A 52 -2.47 9.07 5.05
CA LEU A 52 -2.06 9.05 3.64
C LEU A 52 -0.72 8.34 3.45
N LYS A 53 0.26 8.60 4.33
CA LYS A 53 1.57 7.92 4.34
C LYS A 53 1.42 6.42 4.54
N SER A 54 0.61 6.00 5.51
CA SER A 54 0.34 4.58 5.77
C SER A 54 -0.31 3.91 4.55
N MET A 55 -1.34 4.54 3.97
CA MET A 55 -2.00 4.02 2.76
C MET A 55 -1.06 3.94 1.56
N ALA A 56 -0.15 4.90 1.39
CA ALA A 56 0.84 4.87 0.31
C ALA A 56 1.82 3.71 0.46
N LEU A 57 2.25 3.41 1.70
CA LEU A 57 3.10 2.25 1.98
C LEU A 57 2.38 0.93 1.72
N ASP A 58 1.15 0.79 2.23
CA ASP A 58 0.34 -0.40 2.04
C ASP A 58 0.03 -0.63 0.55
N MET A 59 -0.32 0.43 -0.18
CA MET A 59 -0.55 0.37 -1.63
C MET A 59 0.72 -0.01 -2.39
N GLY A 60 1.89 0.52 -2.00
CA GLY A 60 3.18 0.14 -2.59
C GLY A 60 3.46 -1.36 -2.43
N ASN A 61 3.30 -1.89 -1.21
CA ASN A 61 3.50 -3.31 -0.93
C ASN A 61 2.52 -4.21 -1.72
N GLU A 62 1.28 -3.77 -1.86
CA GLU A 62 0.27 -4.49 -2.64
C GLU A 62 0.61 -4.49 -4.14
N ILE A 63 1.09 -3.37 -4.69
CA ILE A 63 1.57 -3.29 -6.08
C ILE A 63 2.73 -4.28 -6.32
N ASP A 64 3.70 -4.32 -5.41
CA ASP A 64 4.84 -5.25 -5.53
C ASP A 64 4.38 -6.72 -5.50
N THR A 65 3.43 -7.04 -4.62
CA THR A 65 2.84 -8.38 -4.54
C THR A 65 2.10 -8.74 -5.83
N GLN A 66 1.30 -7.81 -6.37
CA GLN A 66 0.57 -8.01 -7.61
C GLN A 66 1.49 -8.13 -8.81
N ASN A 67 2.61 -7.40 -8.86
CA ASN A 67 3.61 -7.52 -9.92
C ASN A 67 4.17 -8.95 -10.00
N VAL A 68 4.59 -9.53 -8.86
CA VAL A 68 5.04 -10.93 -8.81
C VAL A 68 3.94 -11.90 -9.22
N GLN A 69 2.69 -11.62 -8.85
CA GLN A 69 1.55 -12.45 -9.26
C GLN A 69 1.32 -12.40 -10.78
N ILE A 70 1.43 -11.22 -11.39
CA ILE A 70 1.31 -11.02 -12.84
C ILE A 70 2.39 -11.81 -13.58
N GLU A 71 3.63 -11.79 -13.12
CA GLU A 71 4.71 -12.61 -13.72
C GLU A 71 4.37 -14.11 -13.71
N ARG A 72 3.83 -14.61 -12.60
CA ARG A 72 3.37 -16.01 -12.50
C ARG A 72 2.22 -16.32 -13.45
N ILE A 73 1.27 -15.39 -13.60
CA ILE A 73 0.16 -15.52 -14.55
C ILE A 73 0.68 -15.54 -15.98
N GLN A 74 1.62 -14.65 -16.31
CA GLN A 74 2.25 -14.61 -17.62
C GLN A 74 2.97 -15.92 -17.95
N GLY A 75 3.72 -16.48 -17.00
CA GLY A 75 4.34 -17.80 -17.15
C GLY A 75 3.32 -18.91 -17.45
N LYS A 76 2.20 -18.93 -16.70
CA LYS A 76 1.10 -19.88 -16.96
C LYS A 76 0.44 -19.66 -18.32
N ALA A 77 0.27 -18.41 -18.74
CA ALA A 77 -0.32 -18.06 -20.04
C ALA A 77 0.55 -18.58 -21.20
N ILE A 78 1.88 -18.39 -21.12
CA ILE A 78 2.83 -18.90 -22.13
C ILE A 78 2.74 -20.43 -22.24
N LEU A 79 2.71 -21.14 -21.10
CA LEU A 79 2.56 -22.60 -21.10
C LEU A 79 1.24 -23.05 -21.72
N ASN A 80 0.14 -22.33 -21.45
CA ASN A 80 -1.15 -22.65 -22.04
C ASN A 80 -1.16 -22.43 -23.56
N VAL A 81 -0.56 -21.34 -24.05
CA VAL A 81 -0.39 -21.11 -25.49
C VAL A 81 0.35 -22.28 -26.15
N SER A 82 1.50 -22.68 -25.60
CA SER A 82 2.27 -23.81 -26.15
C SER A 82 1.47 -25.12 -26.18
N ARG A 83 0.69 -25.40 -25.12
CA ARG A 83 -0.16 -26.59 -25.06
C ARG A 83 -1.29 -26.56 -26.10
N ILE A 84 -1.91 -25.40 -26.29
CA ILE A 84 -2.97 -25.20 -27.29
C ILE A 84 -2.38 -25.37 -28.69
N ASP A 85 -1.21 -24.81 -28.98
CA ASP A 85 -0.56 -24.94 -30.27
C ASP A 85 -0.22 -26.40 -30.59
N ALA A 86 0.35 -27.14 -29.63
CA ALA A 86 0.64 -28.56 -29.78
C ALA A 86 -0.64 -29.39 -30.02
N ALA A 87 -1.72 -29.10 -29.28
CA ALA A 87 -3.01 -29.76 -29.44
C ALA A 87 -3.62 -29.46 -30.83
N ASN A 88 -3.55 -28.21 -31.28
CA ASN A 88 -4.02 -27.78 -32.59
C ASN A 88 -3.23 -28.44 -33.72
N GLN A 89 -1.90 -28.53 -33.61
CA GLN A 89 -1.07 -29.26 -34.58
C GLN A 89 -1.48 -30.73 -34.66
N LYS A 90 -1.67 -31.39 -33.51
CA LYS A 90 -2.10 -32.79 -33.45
C LYS A 90 -3.49 -32.98 -34.09
N ALA A 91 -4.45 -32.11 -33.79
CA ALA A 91 -5.79 -32.14 -34.37
C ALA A 91 -5.76 -31.94 -35.89
N ASN A 92 -5.01 -30.95 -36.38
CA ASN A 92 -4.84 -30.70 -37.81
C ASN A 92 -4.23 -31.89 -38.57
N ASN A 93 -3.25 -32.58 -37.97
CA ASN A 93 -2.67 -33.77 -38.56
C ASN A 93 -3.66 -34.94 -38.63
N LEU A 94 -4.59 -35.05 -37.66
CA LEU A 94 -5.65 -36.05 -37.68
C LEU A 94 -6.74 -35.72 -38.71
N MET A 95 -7.08 -34.45 -38.93
CA MET A 95 -8.05 -34.05 -39.95
C MET A 95 -7.56 -34.22 -41.39
N LYS A 96 -6.23 -34.25 -41.60
CA LYS A 96 -5.61 -34.47 -42.91
C LYS A 96 -5.51 -35.95 -43.30
N ARG A 97 -5.88 -36.87 -42.41
CA ARG A 97 -5.99 -38.30 -42.67
C ARG A 97 -7.40 -38.65 -43.08
#